data_AF-A0A660P8Y6-F1
#
_entry.id   AF-A0A660P8Y6-F1
#
_cell.length_a   1.000
_cell.length_b   1.000
_cell.length_c   1.000
_cell.angle_alpha   90.00
_cell.angle_beta   90.00
_cell.angle_gamma   90.00
#
_symmetry.space_group_name_H-M   'P 1'
#
loop_
_entity.id
_entity.type
_entity.pdbx_description
1 polymer ?
#
loop_
_entity_poly.entity_id
_entity_poly.type
_entity_poly.pdbx_seq_one_letter_code
_entity_poly.pdbx_strand_id
1 'polypeptide(L)'
;MFKFVAIFICIAAVASYINYRYIKLPSTIGLMIIGLALSLILIGISAIGIDIEGPIAEFLGRTDFGETLMEGMLSFLLFAGALKINLNDLAEQKFIIGILATAGVVATAFMVGTVLYFILPLFNLSTSYIYCLIFGALISPTDPVAVLSIMKTLKVPKSLETKIAGESLFNDGIGIVVFIVLVGIAAGEGTTTVGSVVSLFLMEAVGGVIFGLIIGYIAFRMLKNVDDHTVEILLTLALV
;
A
#
# COMPACT_ATOMS: atom_id res chain seq x y z
N MET A 1 19.31 -9.58 -7.03
CA MET A 1 18.07 -9.82 -6.27
C MET A 1 18.29 -10.58 -4.94
N PHE A 2 18.73 -11.84 -4.91
CA PHE A 2 18.79 -12.62 -3.64
C PHE A 2 19.61 -11.97 -2.51
N LYS A 3 20.83 -11.48 -2.81
CA LYS A 3 21.67 -10.78 -1.82
C LYS A 3 21.02 -9.51 -1.27
N PHE A 4 20.28 -8.80 -2.12
CA PHE A 4 19.57 -7.58 -1.75
C PHE A 4 18.43 -7.88 -0.79
N VAL A 5 17.57 -8.84 -1.15
CA VAL A 5 16.48 -9.33 -0.30
C VAL A 5 17.01 -9.82 1.04
N ALA A 6 18.11 -10.60 1.04
CA ALA A 6 18.72 -11.09 2.27
C ALA A 6 19.23 -9.94 3.18
N ILE A 7 19.92 -8.95 2.62
CA ILE A 7 20.39 -7.78 3.37
C ILE A 7 19.20 -6.99 3.95
N PHE A 8 18.15 -6.76 3.16
CA PHE A 8 16.94 -6.08 3.61
C PHE A 8 16.25 -6.83 4.75
N ILE A 9 16.10 -8.15 4.63
CA ILE A 9 15.53 -9.00 5.69
C ILE A 9 16.40 -8.94 6.94
N CYS A 10 17.73 -8.98 6.82
CA CYS A 10 18.63 -8.87 7.97
C CYS A 10 18.49 -7.51 8.66
N ILE A 11 18.49 -6.40 7.90
CA ILE A 11 18.31 -5.05 8.46
C ILE A 11 16.95 -4.93 9.15
N ALA A 12 15.87 -5.39 8.50
CA ALA A 12 14.53 -5.38 9.06
C ALA A 12 14.42 -6.25 10.32
N ALA A 13 15.07 -7.42 10.35
CA ALA A 13 15.10 -8.30 11.52
C ALA A 13 15.83 -7.67 12.70
N VAL A 14 17.00 -7.05 12.46
CA VAL A 14 17.76 -6.33 13.49
C VAL A 14 16.97 -5.13 14.01
N ALA A 15 16.39 -4.32 13.12
CA ALA A 15 15.56 -3.19 13.50
C ALA A 15 14.32 -3.64 14.30
N SER A 16 13.66 -4.72 13.88
CA SER A 16 12.52 -5.30 14.60
C SER A 16 12.92 -5.79 15.99
N TYR A 17 14.08 -6.45 16.12
CA TYR A 17 14.62 -6.87 17.41
C TYR A 17 14.92 -5.69 18.33
N ILE A 18 15.57 -4.64 17.82
CA ILE A 18 15.84 -3.40 18.58
C ILE A 18 14.53 -2.76 19.03
N ASN A 19 13.54 -2.65 18.14
CA ASN A 19 12.23 -2.14 18.49
C ASN A 19 11.59 -2.98 19.61
N TYR A 20 11.56 -4.31 19.44
CA TYR A 20 10.99 -5.21 20.45
C TYR A 20 11.66 -5.10 21.82
N ARG A 21 13.01 -5.02 21.84
CA ARG A 21 13.78 -5.03 23.08
C ARG A 21 13.78 -3.69 23.80
N TYR A 22 13.92 -2.58 23.07
CA TYR A 22 14.21 -1.26 23.65
C TYR A 22 13.08 -0.25 23.47
N ILE A 23 12.50 -0.15 22.27
CA ILE A 23 11.58 0.94 21.91
C ILE A 23 10.11 0.60 22.24
N LYS A 24 9.71 -0.67 22.06
CA LYS A 24 8.39 -1.25 22.34
C LYS A 24 7.21 -0.53 21.66
N LEU A 25 7.44 0.06 20.49
CA LEU A 25 6.39 0.65 19.67
C LEU A 25 5.73 -0.41 18.76
N PRO A 26 4.51 -0.15 18.25
CA PRO A 26 3.94 -0.95 17.17
C PRO A 26 4.96 -1.16 16.05
N SER A 27 5.02 -2.38 15.52
CA SER A 27 6.13 -2.84 14.66
C SER A 27 6.40 -1.92 13.47
N THR A 28 5.35 -1.45 12.80
CA THR A 28 5.46 -0.53 11.65
C THR A 28 6.08 0.81 12.05
N ILE A 29 5.60 1.41 13.15
CA ILE A 29 6.11 2.69 13.67
C ILE A 29 7.58 2.55 14.11
N GLY A 30 7.89 1.50 14.87
CA GLY A 30 9.25 1.26 15.34
C GLY A 30 10.24 1.05 14.20
N LEU A 31 9.86 0.28 13.18
CA LEU A 31 10.70 0.05 12.00
C LEU A 31 10.91 1.34 11.20
N MET A 32 9.87 2.17 11.03
CA MET A 32 9.96 3.46 10.36
C MET A 32 10.94 4.39 11.07
N ILE A 33 10.82 4.53 12.40
CA ILE A 33 11.70 5.41 13.19
C ILE A 33 13.15 4.94 13.12
N ILE A 34 13.39 3.63 13.25
CA ILE A 34 14.75 3.07 13.15
C ILE A 34 15.31 3.28 11.74
N GLY A 35 14.52 3.05 10.70
CA GLY A 35 14.93 3.29 9.31
C GLY A 35 15.28 4.75 9.05
N LEU A 36 14.48 5.69 9.56
CA LEU A 36 14.74 7.12 9.46
C LEU A 36 16.00 7.52 10.23
N ALA A 37 16.18 7.00 11.45
CA ALA A 37 17.39 7.24 12.23
C ALA A 37 18.64 6.68 11.53
N LEU A 38 18.55 5.47 10.96
CA LEU A 38 19.63 4.87 10.18
C LEU A 38 19.97 5.73 8.95
N SER A 39 18.96 6.23 8.24
CA SER A 39 19.15 7.13 7.10
C SER A 39 19.88 8.43 7.50
N LEU A 40 19.45 9.07 8.59
CA LEU A 40 20.11 10.28 9.11
C LEU A 40 21.55 10.01 9.56
N ILE A 41 21.82 8.86 10.18
CA ILE A 41 23.17 8.45 10.57
C ILE A 41 24.04 8.28 9.33
N LEU A 42 23.54 7.64 8.28
CA LEU A 42 24.29 7.45 7.03
C LEU A 42 24.62 8.78 6.36
N ILE A 43 23.67 9.72 6.29
CA ILE A 43 23.90 11.09 5.81
C ILE A 43 24.94 11.81 6.70
N GLY A 44 24.85 11.66 8.01
CA GLY A 44 25.82 12.24 8.96
C GLY A 44 27.23 11.69 8.79
N ILE A 45 27.38 10.40 8.51
CA ILE A 45 28.68 9.77 8.25
C ILE A 45 29.26 10.27 6.91
N SER A 46 28.42 10.42 5.89
CA SER A 46 28.81 11.02 4.60
C SER A 46 29.36 12.43 4.79
N ALA A 47 28.71 13.25 5.63
CA ALA A 47 29.15 14.61 5.94
C ALA A 47 30.53 14.69 6.65
N ILE A 48 30.99 13.61 7.29
CA ILE A 48 32.31 13.51 7.93
C ILE A 48 33.41 13.11 6.92
N GLY A 49 33.06 12.90 5.65
CA GLY A 49 34.00 12.63 4.56
C GLY A 49 34.24 11.15 4.27
N ILE A 50 33.42 10.25 4.84
CA ILE A 50 33.41 8.84 4.46
C ILE A 50 32.39 8.66 3.33
N ASP A 51 32.83 8.35 2.12
CA ASP A 51 31.93 8.15 0.98
C ASP A 51 31.16 6.82 1.12
N ILE A 52 29.96 6.92 1.68
CA ILE A 52 28.99 5.81 1.79
C ILE A 52 27.83 6.01 0.80
N GLU A 53 27.66 7.20 0.25
CA GLU A 53 26.58 7.52 -0.70
C GLU A 53 26.72 6.74 -2.00
N GLY A 54 27.93 6.67 -2.59
CA GLY A 54 28.17 5.95 -3.83
C GLY A 54 27.78 4.46 -3.75
N PRO A 55 28.33 3.69 -2.79
CA PRO A 55 27.99 2.27 -2.62
C PRO A 55 26.51 2.02 -2.32
N ILE A 56 25.86 2.90 -1.55
CA ILE A 56 24.42 2.77 -1.23
C ILE A 56 23.57 3.08 -2.45
N ALA A 57 23.86 4.15 -3.18
CA ALA A 57 23.14 4.52 -4.39
C ALA A 57 23.26 3.44 -5.47
N GLU A 58 24.45 2.86 -5.64
CA GLU A 58 24.64 1.72 -6.54
C GLU A 58 23.90 0.47 -6.05
N PHE A 59 23.87 0.22 -4.73
CA PHE A 59 23.14 -0.91 -4.16
C PHE A 59 21.62 -0.77 -4.33
N LEU A 60 21.08 0.43 -4.12
CA LEU A 60 19.65 0.74 -4.30
C LEU A 60 19.25 0.78 -5.77
N GLY A 61 20.08 1.35 -6.65
CA GLY A 61 19.82 1.44 -8.10
C GLY A 61 19.85 0.11 -8.84
N ARG A 62 20.26 -0.99 -8.19
CA ARG A 62 20.25 -2.35 -8.77
C ARG A 62 18.88 -2.99 -8.84
N THR A 63 17.88 -2.43 -8.17
CA THR A 63 16.50 -2.94 -8.18
C THR A 63 15.56 -1.75 -8.22
N ASP A 64 14.60 -1.72 -9.15
CA ASP A 64 13.52 -0.75 -9.07
C ASP A 64 12.64 -1.12 -7.87
N PHE A 65 12.87 -0.41 -6.77
CA PHE A 65 12.16 -0.64 -5.51
C PHE A 65 10.67 -0.33 -5.68
N GLY A 66 10.34 0.66 -6.52
CA GLY A 66 8.97 1.05 -6.82
C GLY A 66 8.24 -0.07 -7.53
N GLU A 67 8.80 -0.57 -8.64
CA GLU A 67 8.24 -1.69 -9.40
C GLU A 67 8.12 -2.95 -8.54
N THR A 68 9.16 -3.29 -7.78
CA THR A 68 9.15 -4.50 -6.92
C THR A 68 8.08 -4.42 -5.83
N LEU A 69 7.88 -3.24 -5.22
CA LEU A 69 6.86 -3.06 -4.19
C LEU A 69 5.45 -3.00 -4.79
N MET A 70 5.26 -2.20 -5.84
CA MET A 70 3.94 -1.89 -6.40
C MET A 70 3.40 -3.05 -7.24
N GLU A 71 4.23 -3.69 -8.06
CA GLU A 71 3.80 -4.78 -8.95
C GLU A 71 3.99 -6.16 -8.29
N GLY A 72 5.04 -6.31 -7.48
CA GLY A 72 5.33 -7.56 -6.79
C GLY A 72 4.60 -7.67 -5.45
N MET A 73 5.05 -6.89 -4.46
CA MET A 73 4.68 -7.12 -3.06
C MET A 73 3.24 -6.72 -2.72
N LEU A 74 2.69 -5.68 -3.34
CA LEU A 74 1.36 -5.16 -3.04
C LEU A 74 0.28 -6.23 -3.23
N SER A 75 0.31 -6.97 -4.33
CA SER A 75 -0.62 -8.06 -4.60
C SER A 75 -0.62 -9.12 -3.48
N PHE A 76 0.56 -9.52 -3.00
CA PHE A 76 0.69 -10.46 -1.87
C PHE A 76 0.16 -9.87 -0.56
N LEU A 77 0.39 -8.58 -0.32
CA LEU A 77 -0.10 -7.90 0.89
C LEU A 77 -1.63 -7.79 0.89
N LEU A 78 -2.23 -7.40 -0.23
CA LEU A 78 -3.68 -7.30 -0.40
C LEU A 78 -4.34 -8.67 -0.27
N PHE A 79 -3.77 -9.70 -0.90
CA PHE A 79 -4.26 -11.07 -0.78
C PHE A 79 -4.18 -11.59 0.66
N ALA A 80 -3.04 -11.40 1.33
CA ALA A 80 -2.86 -11.79 2.73
C ALA A 80 -3.79 -11.01 3.68
N GLY A 81 -4.10 -9.76 3.37
CA GLY A 81 -5.10 -8.95 4.06
C GLY A 81 -6.50 -9.53 3.90
N ALA A 82 -6.89 -9.86 2.67
CA ALA A 82 -8.20 -10.42 2.34
C ALA A 82 -8.48 -11.76 3.03
N LEU A 83 -7.47 -12.65 3.12
CA LEU A 83 -7.61 -13.95 3.78
C LEU A 83 -7.95 -13.87 5.28
N LYS A 84 -7.66 -12.75 5.94
CA LYS A 84 -7.91 -12.56 7.38
C LYS A 84 -9.31 -12.02 7.69
N ILE A 85 -10.06 -11.59 6.67
CA ILE A 85 -11.36 -10.94 6.85
C ILE A 85 -12.50 -11.96 6.80
N ASN A 86 -13.44 -11.84 7.74
CA ASN A 86 -14.68 -12.60 7.72
C ASN A 86 -15.68 -11.94 6.75
N LEU A 87 -16.06 -12.68 5.70
CA LEU A 87 -16.98 -12.19 4.67
C LEU A 87 -18.39 -11.88 5.20
N ASN A 88 -18.87 -12.59 6.21
CA ASN A 88 -20.20 -12.34 6.79
C ASN A 88 -20.21 -11.00 7.53
N ASP A 89 -19.22 -10.77 8.38
CA ASP A 89 -19.08 -9.52 9.13
C ASP A 89 -18.87 -8.33 8.18
N LEU A 90 -18.12 -8.54 7.09
CA LEU A 90 -17.91 -7.55 6.04
C LEU A 90 -19.21 -7.21 5.30
N ALA A 91 -20.01 -8.24 4.96
CA ALA A 91 -21.28 -8.06 4.25
C ALA A 91 -22.29 -7.25 5.06
N GLU A 92 -22.29 -7.37 6.39
CA GLU A 92 -23.12 -6.55 7.27
C GLU A 92 -22.76 -5.06 7.22
N GLN A 93 -21.50 -4.73 6.97
CA GLN A 93 -20.98 -3.35 6.98
C GLN A 93 -20.63 -2.81 5.58
N LYS A 94 -21.00 -3.55 4.51
CA LYS A 94 -20.58 -3.30 3.12
C LYS A 94 -20.83 -1.88 2.63
N PHE A 95 -21.92 -1.24 3.03
CA PHE A 95 -22.27 0.10 2.59
C PHE A 95 -21.32 1.16 3.18
N ILE A 96 -21.05 1.08 4.48
CA ILE A 96 -20.16 2.01 5.18
C ILE A 96 -18.74 1.83 4.66
N ILE A 97 -18.29 0.59 4.56
CA ILE A 97 -16.95 0.25 4.07
C ILE A 97 -16.79 0.71 2.63
N GLY A 98 -17.77 0.42 1.76
CA GLY A 98 -17.75 0.85 0.37
C GLY A 98 -17.66 2.36 0.21
N ILE A 99 -18.45 3.13 0.96
CA ILE A 99 -18.41 4.60 0.92
C ILE A 99 -17.06 5.14 1.38
N LEU A 100 -16.52 4.64 2.50
CA LEU A 100 -15.24 5.12 3.03
C LEU A 100 -14.08 4.76 2.10
N ALA A 101 -14.03 3.53 1.61
CA ALA A 101 -12.96 3.06 0.74
C ALA A 101 -13.00 3.68 -0.68
N THR A 102 -14.18 4.11 -1.17
CA THR A 102 -14.31 4.75 -2.49
C THR A 102 -14.33 6.27 -2.39
N ALA A 103 -15.46 6.83 -1.98
CA ALA A 103 -15.69 8.27 -1.92
C ALA A 103 -14.75 8.92 -0.89
N GLY A 104 -14.46 8.24 0.22
CA GLY A 104 -13.50 8.73 1.22
C GLY A 104 -12.10 8.89 0.63
N VAL A 105 -11.61 7.88 -0.11
CA VAL A 105 -10.30 7.92 -0.78
C VAL A 105 -10.22 9.04 -1.79
N VAL A 106 -11.19 9.10 -2.71
CA VAL A 106 -11.24 10.16 -3.73
C VAL A 106 -11.29 11.54 -3.06
N ALA A 107 -12.15 11.72 -2.05
CA ALA A 107 -12.25 12.98 -1.34
C ALA A 107 -10.94 13.36 -0.61
N THR A 108 -10.27 12.42 0.05
CA THR A 108 -8.97 12.70 0.70
C THR A 108 -7.89 13.02 -0.32
N ALA A 109 -7.82 12.29 -1.43
CA ALA A 109 -6.85 12.58 -2.50
C ALA A 109 -7.01 14.00 -3.06
N PHE A 110 -8.24 14.41 -3.36
CA PHE A 110 -8.53 15.78 -3.81
C PHE A 110 -8.25 16.81 -2.72
N MET A 111 -8.64 16.55 -1.48
CA MET A 111 -8.42 17.48 -0.36
C MET A 111 -6.93 17.70 -0.11
N VAL A 112 -6.16 16.63 0.02
CA VAL A 112 -4.70 16.68 0.24
C VAL A 112 -4.01 17.33 -0.97
N GLY A 113 -4.35 16.93 -2.19
CA GLY A 113 -3.76 17.51 -3.40
C GLY A 113 -4.05 19.00 -3.56
N THR A 114 -5.28 19.44 -3.26
CA THR A 114 -5.66 20.85 -3.29
C THR A 114 -4.93 21.66 -2.23
N VAL A 115 -4.89 21.15 -0.99
CA VAL A 115 -4.14 21.79 0.10
C VAL A 115 -2.67 21.93 -0.27
N LEU A 116 -2.07 20.88 -0.81
CA LEU A 116 -0.67 20.91 -1.23
C LEU A 116 -0.41 21.92 -2.35
N TYR A 117 -1.30 22.00 -3.35
CA TYR A 117 -1.19 22.96 -4.45
C TYR A 117 -1.18 24.42 -3.97
N PHE A 118 -1.93 24.74 -2.91
CA PHE A 118 -1.91 26.08 -2.32
C PHE A 118 -0.74 26.31 -1.36
N ILE A 119 -0.24 25.27 -0.69
CA ILE A 119 0.86 25.37 0.28
C ILE A 119 2.23 25.48 -0.41
N LEU A 120 2.48 24.69 -1.45
CA LEU A 120 3.80 24.63 -2.11
C LEU A 120 4.31 26.01 -2.58
N PRO A 121 3.47 26.89 -3.19
CA PRO A 121 3.89 28.23 -3.57
C PRO A 121 4.39 29.10 -2.41
N LEU A 122 3.94 28.88 -1.17
CA LEU A 122 4.44 29.61 0.01
C LEU A 122 5.91 29.27 0.32
N PHE A 123 6.43 28.15 -0.20
CA PHE A 123 7.81 27.70 -0.02
C PHE A 123 8.65 27.86 -1.30
N ASN A 124 8.19 28.66 -2.28
CA ASN A 124 8.81 28.81 -3.60
C ASN A 124 8.92 27.50 -4.39
N LEU A 125 8.06 26.51 -4.09
CA LEU A 125 7.93 25.28 -4.85
C LEU A 125 6.66 25.40 -5.70
N SER A 126 6.78 25.50 -7.01
CA SER A 126 5.61 25.47 -7.90
C SER A 126 5.57 24.14 -8.64
N THR A 127 4.40 23.53 -8.71
CA THR A 127 4.19 22.22 -9.34
C THR A 127 2.78 22.17 -9.92
N SER A 128 2.60 21.42 -11.01
CA SER A 128 1.29 21.27 -11.63
C SER A 128 0.30 20.61 -10.68
N TYR A 129 -0.97 21.02 -10.77
CA TYR A 129 -2.05 20.49 -9.92
C TYR A 129 -2.16 18.96 -10.02
N ILE A 130 -1.91 18.39 -11.21
CA ILE A 130 -1.96 16.94 -11.41
C ILE A 130 -0.96 16.18 -10.52
N TYR A 131 0.26 16.69 -10.33
CA TYR A 131 1.24 16.06 -9.45
C TYR A 131 0.85 16.18 -7.98
N CYS A 132 0.16 17.26 -7.61
CA CYS A 132 -0.40 17.40 -6.26
C CYS A 132 -1.52 16.38 -6.02
N LEU A 133 -2.37 16.13 -7.03
CA LEU A 133 -3.40 15.09 -6.96
C LEU A 133 -2.80 13.68 -6.93
N ILE A 134 -1.75 13.40 -7.71
CA ILE A 134 -1.02 12.13 -7.67
C ILE A 134 -0.48 11.88 -6.25
N PHE A 135 0.12 12.90 -5.63
CA PHE A 135 0.57 12.83 -4.24
C PHE A 135 -0.60 12.58 -3.27
N GLY A 136 -1.73 13.27 -3.46
CA GLY A 136 -2.93 13.04 -2.67
C GLY A 136 -3.45 11.61 -2.78
N ALA A 137 -3.46 11.05 -3.99
CA ALA A 137 -3.88 9.66 -4.24
C ALA A 137 -2.92 8.66 -3.60
N LEU A 138 -1.61 8.94 -3.61
CA LEU A 138 -0.59 8.10 -2.98
C LEU A 138 -0.73 8.03 -1.46
N ILE A 139 -1.16 9.12 -0.81
CA ILE A 139 -1.26 9.21 0.66
C ILE A 139 -2.67 8.89 1.19
N SER A 140 -3.67 8.84 0.30
CA SER A 140 -5.06 8.63 0.70
C SER A 140 -5.34 7.23 1.29
N PRO A 141 -4.79 6.12 0.76
CA PRO A 141 -4.91 4.82 1.39
C PRO A 141 -4.35 4.78 2.81
N THR A 142 -5.03 4.05 3.70
CA THR A 142 -4.70 4.00 5.13
C THR A 142 -4.34 2.59 5.59
N ASP A 143 -3.28 2.47 6.40
CA ASP A 143 -2.86 1.22 7.04
C ASP A 143 -3.42 1.12 8.48
N PRO A 144 -4.33 0.18 8.76
CA PRO A 144 -4.99 0.02 10.04
C PRO A 144 -4.16 -0.84 10.99
N VAL A 145 -3.04 -1.45 10.57
CA VAL A 145 -2.29 -2.41 11.39
C VAL A 145 -1.92 -1.83 12.75
N ALA A 146 -1.45 -0.57 12.78
CA ALA A 146 -1.14 0.11 14.02
C ALA A 146 -2.39 0.31 14.91
N VAL A 147 -3.49 0.78 14.32
CA VAL A 147 -4.75 1.06 15.03
C VAL A 147 -5.38 -0.24 15.55
N LEU A 148 -5.45 -1.28 14.71
CA LEU A 148 -5.97 -2.60 15.06
C LEU A 148 -5.16 -3.25 16.20
N SER A 149 -3.84 -3.06 16.21
CA SER A 149 -3.00 -3.59 17.28
C SER A 149 -3.35 -3.00 18.65
N ILE A 150 -3.62 -1.69 18.71
CA ILE A 150 -4.02 -0.98 19.93
C ILE A 150 -5.46 -1.34 20.31
N MET A 151 -6.34 -1.41 19.32
CA MET A 151 -7.75 -1.76 19.50
C MET A 151 -7.96 -3.14 20.14
N LYS A 152 -7.13 -4.12 19.80
CA LYS A 152 -7.15 -5.44 20.44
C LYS A 152 -6.86 -5.35 21.94
N THR A 153 -6.07 -4.38 22.39
CA THR A 153 -5.84 -4.11 23.82
C THR A 153 -7.04 -3.43 24.48
N LEU A 154 -7.80 -2.62 23.73
CA LEU A 154 -8.90 -1.79 24.24
C LEU A 154 -10.29 -2.47 24.21
N LYS A 155 -10.39 -3.72 23.74
CA LYS A 155 -11.66 -4.50 23.65
C LYS A 155 -12.79 -3.74 22.93
N VAL A 156 -12.47 -3.08 21.82
CA VAL A 156 -13.49 -2.41 20.99
C VAL A 156 -14.48 -3.40 20.34
N PRO A 157 -15.69 -2.94 19.96
CA PRO A 157 -16.67 -3.77 19.28
C PRO A 157 -16.13 -4.36 17.97
N LYS A 158 -16.40 -5.65 17.72
CA LYS A 158 -16.01 -6.33 16.47
C LYS A 158 -16.47 -5.60 15.21
N SER A 159 -17.65 -4.97 15.25
CA SER A 159 -18.16 -4.20 14.11
C SER A 159 -17.28 -3.00 13.74
N LEU A 160 -16.58 -2.39 14.70
CA LEU A 160 -15.64 -1.31 14.43
C LEU A 160 -14.31 -1.85 13.88
N GLU A 161 -13.84 -2.97 14.41
CA GLU A 161 -12.68 -3.69 13.87
C GLU A 161 -12.90 -4.08 12.40
N THR A 162 -14.06 -4.65 12.07
CA THR A 162 -14.42 -5.02 10.70
C THR A 162 -14.55 -3.81 9.78
N LYS A 163 -15.12 -2.70 10.25
CA LYS A 163 -15.21 -1.45 9.45
C LYS A 163 -13.83 -0.93 9.08
N ILE A 164 -12.93 -0.84 10.06
CA ILE A 164 -11.57 -0.32 9.85
C ILE A 164 -10.74 -1.28 8.98
N ALA A 165 -10.79 -2.58 9.26
CA ALA A 165 -10.07 -3.58 8.47
C ALA A 165 -10.58 -3.64 7.03
N GLY A 166 -11.90 -3.58 6.83
CA GLY A 166 -12.49 -3.59 5.50
C GLY A 166 -12.24 -2.29 4.74
N GLU A 167 -12.36 -1.13 5.39
CA GLU A 167 -12.06 0.16 4.76
C GLU A 167 -10.64 0.20 4.21
N SER A 168 -9.65 -0.18 5.01
CA SER A 168 -8.27 -0.32 4.54
C SER A 168 -8.09 -1.30 3.39
N LEU A 169 -8.65 -2.52 3.50
CA LEU A 169 -8.47 -3.54 2.46
C LEU A 169 -8.90 -3.04 1.07
N PHE A 170 -10.03 -2.32 1.00
CA PHE A 170 -10.53 -1.79 -0.26
C PHE A 170 -9.90 -0.44 -0.64
N ASN A 171 -9.50 0.39 0.33
CA ASN A 171 -8.92 1.70 0.05
C ASN A 171 -7.58 1.59 -0.68
N ASP A 172 -6.76 0.56 -0.41
CA ASP A 172 -5.48 0.34 -1.08
C ASP A 172 -5.70 0.05 -2.57
N GLY A 173 -6.66 -0.84 -2.88
CA GLY A 173 -7.01 -1.20 -4.25
C GLY A 173 -7.62 -0.03 -5.03
N ILE A 174 -8.46 0.79 -4.38
CA ILE A 174 -9.05 1.97 -5.04
C ILE A 174 -8.00 3.07 -5.20
N GLY A 175 -7.13 3.26 -4.22
CA GLY A 175 -6.05 4.24 -4.25
C GLY A 175 -5.08 4.00 -5.39
N ILE A 176 -4.69 2.75 -5.65
CA ILE A 176 -3.82 2.43 -6.78
C ILE A 176 -4.50 2.68 -8.13
N VAL A 177 -5.80 2.39 -8.27
CA VAL A 177 -6.54 2.72 -9.50
C VAL A 177 -6.58 4.24 -9.71
N VAL A 178 -6.87 5.02 -8.66
CA VAL A 178 -6.87 6.49 -8.74
C VAL A 178 -5.46 7.00 -9.09
N PHE A 179 -4.41 6.44 -8.50
CA PHE A 179 -3.02 6.78 -8.77
C PHE A 179 -2.65 6.53 -10.24
N ILE A 180 -2.89 5.33 -10.77
CA ILE A 180 -2.57 4.96 -12.16
C ILE A 180 -3.30 5.87 -13.15
N VAL A 181 -4.59 6.15 -12.91
CA VAL A 181 -5.39 7.05 -13.74
C VAL A 181 -4.78 8.46 -13.76
N LEU A 182 -4.40 9.00 -12.60
CA LEU A 182 -3.80 10.35 -12.51
C LEU A 182 -2.40 10.40 -13.15
N VAL A 183 -1.61 9.34 -13.03
CA VAL A 183 -0.30 9.22 -13.69
C VAL A 183 -0.44 9.16 -15.20
N GLY A 184 -1.39 8.36 -15.73
CA GLY A 184 -1.68 8.30 -17.16
C GLY A 184 -2.11 9.67 -17.73
N ILE A 185 -2.93 10.41 -16.97
CA ILE A 185 -3.30 11.79 -17.31
C ILE A 185 -2.06 12.71 -17.33
N ALA A 186 -1.17 12.60 -16.35
CA ALA A 186 0.07 13.39 -16.29
C ALA A 186 1.06 13.07 -17.41
N ALA A 187 1.11 11.80 -17.85
CA ALA A 187 1.95 11.33 -18.95
C ALA A 187 1.45 11.79 -20.34
N GLY A 188 0.25 12.35 -20.43
CA GLY A 188 -0.35 12.78 -21.69
C GLY A 188 -0.91 11.64 -22.54
N GLU A 189 -1.12 10.46 -21.94
CA GLU A 189 -1.75 9.32 -22.61
C GLU A 189 -3.28 9.54 -22.71
N GLY A 190 -3.72 10.22 -23.77
CA GLY A 190 -5.13 10.26 -24.18
C GLY A 190 -5.83 11.62 -24.09
N THR A 191 -7.00 11.72 -24.73
CA THR A 191 -7.86 12.91 -24.68
C THR A 191 -8.46 13.09 -23.30
N THR A 192 -8.01 14.12 -22.58
CA THR A 192 -8.41 14.50 -21.21
C THR A 192 -9.84 15.05 -21.17
N THR A 193 -10.81 14.16 -21.31
CA THR A 193 -12.23 14.48 -21.08
C THR A 193 -12.69 13.74 -19.81
N VAL A 194 -13.54 14.35 -18.99
CA VAL A 194 -14.05 13.70 -17.76
C VAL A 194 -14.64 12.31 -18.06
N GLY A 195 -15.26 12.14 -19.24
CA GLY A 195 -15.78 10.85 -19.69
C GLY A 195 -14.72 9.76 -19.93
N SER A 196 -13.53 10.10 -20.44
CA SER A 196 -12.46 9.10 -20.64
C SER A 196 -11.85 8.65 -19.32
N VAL A 197 -11.72 9.57 -18.36
CA VAL A 197 -11.24 9.27 -17.00
C VAL A 197 -12.22 8.33 -16.27
N VAL A 198 -13.52 8.63 -16.33
CA VAL A 198 -14.55 7.77 -15.73
C VAL A 198 -14.60 6.40 -16.42
N SER A 199 -14.47 6.36 -17.75
CA SER A 199 -14.43 5.10 -18.50
C SER A 199 -13.22 4.25 -18.13
N LEU A 200 -12.03 4.85 -18.02
CA LEU A 200 -10.80 4.16 -17.63
C LEU A 200 -10.92 3.61 -16.21
N PHE A 201 -11.38 4.44 -15.26
CA PHE A 201 -11.63 4.02 -13.89
C PHE A 201 -12.62 2.85 -13.81
N LEU A 202 -13.75 2.92 -14.54
CA LEU A 202 -14.73 1.84 -14.59
C LEU A 202 -14.14 0.57 -15.20
N MET A 203 -13.32 0.68 -16.24
CA MET A 203 -12.66 -0.46 -16.87
C MET A 203 -11.70 -1.15 -15.90
N GLU A 204 -10.84 -0.40 -15.21
CA GLU A 204 -9.89 -0.94 -14.24
C GLU A 204 -10.60 -1.54 -13.02
N ALA A 205 -11.54 -0.80 -12.41
CA ALA A 205 -12.23 -1.24 -11.21
C ALA A 205 -13.17 -2.43 -11.48
N VAL A 206 -14.04 -2.33 -12.48
CA VAL A 206 -15.02 -3.39 -12.80
C VAL A 206 -14.33 -4.57 -13.46
N GLY A 207 -13.37 -4.32 -14.37
CA GLY A 207 -12.57 -5.35 -15.01
C GLY A 207 -11.77 -6.16 -14.00
N GLY A 208 -11.09 -5.49 -13.06
CA GLY A 208 -10.37 -6.13 -11.96
C GLY A 208 -11.28 -6.99 -11.08
N VAL A 209 -12.47 -6.51 -10.72
CA VAL A 209 -13.45 -7.29 -9.94
C VAL A 209 -13.92 -8.54 -10.70
N ILE A 210 -14.29 -8.41 -11.97
CA ILE A 210 -14.76 -9.54 -12.79
C ILE A 210 -13.63 -10.58 -12.92
N PHE A 211 -12.43 -10.13 -13.27
CA PHE A 211 -11.27 -11.00 -13.44
C PHE A 211 -10.89 -11.71 -12.13
N GLY A 212 -10.83 -10.96 -11.02
CA GLY A 212 -10.57 -11.52 -9.69
C GLY A 212 -11.62 -12.53 -9.25
N LEU A 213 -12.91 -12.30 -9.53
CA LEU A 213 -13.97 -13.27 -9.25
C LEU A 213 -13.82 -14.55 -10.08
N ILE A 214 -13.46 -14.44 -11.36
CA ILE A 214 -13.26 -15.60 -12.24
C ILE A 214 -12.09 -16.44 -11.73
N ILE A 215 -10.91 -15.84 -11.54
CA ILE A 215 -9.72 -16.59 -11.10
C ILE A 215 -9.87 -17.08 -9.67
N GLY A 216 -10.42 -16.25 -8.77
CA GLY A 216 -10.70 -16.65 -7.40
C GLY A 216 -11.67 -17.83 -7.32
N TYR A 217 -12.69 -17.87 -8.17
CA TYR A 217 -13.61 -19.01 -8.26
C TYR A 217 -12.92 -20.28 -8.77
N ILE A 218 -12.06 -20.15 -9.79
CA ILE A 218 -11.27 -21.27 -10.30
C ILE A 218 -10.35 -21.82 -9.21
N ALA A 219 -9.60 -20.94 -8.53
CA ALA A 219 -8.72 -21.32 -7.43
C ALA A 219 -9.49 -21.97 -6.27
N PHE A 220 -10.66 -21.42 -5.88
CA PHE A 220 -11.54 -22.01 -4.87
C PHE A 220 -11.97 -23.44 -5.25
N ARG A 221 -12.35 -23.67 -6.52
CA ARG A 221 -12.72 -25.00 -7.02
C ARG A 221 -11.55 -25.97 -6.99
N MET A 222 -10.33 -25.51 -7.30
CA MET A 222 -9.12 -26.33 -7.23
C MET A 222 -8.79 -26.68 -5.77
N LEU A 223 -8.75 -25.69 -4.88
CA LEU A 223 -8.46 -25.86 -3.45
C LEU A 223 -9.45 -26.82 -2.77
N LYS A 224 -10.74 -26.77 -3.13
CA LYS A 224 -11.75 -27.67 -2.56
C LYS A 224 -11.44 -29.16 -2.78
N ASN A 225 -10.66 -29.50 -3.81
CA ASN A 225 -10.34 -30.88 -4.19
C ASN A 225 -8.90 -31.28 -3.82
N VAL A 226 -8.16 -30.42 -3.11
CA VAL A 226 -6.78 -30.65 -2.71
C VAL A 226 -6.74 -30.97 -1.21
N ASP A 227 -6.02 -32.01 -0.85
CA ASP A 227 -5.78 -32.43 0.56
C ASP A 227 -4.26 -32.44 0.88
N ASP A 228 -3.49 -31.65 0.11
CA ASP A 228 -2.03 -31.50 0.24
C ASP A 228 -1.67 -30.04 0.47
N HIS A 229 -1.08 -29.74 1.63
CA HIS A 229 -0.69 -28.38 2.01
C HIS A 229 0.31 -27.72 1.07
N THR A 230 1.20 -28.48 0.43
CA THR A 230 2.17 -27.94 -0.54
C THR A 230 1.42 -27.42 -1.76
N VAL A 231 0.43 -28.19 -2.24
CA VAL A 231 -0.39 -27.81 -3.40
C VAL A 231 -1.27 -26.61 -3.06
N GLU A 232 -1.84 -26.54 -1.85
CA GLU A 232 -2.60 -25.36 -1.39
C GLU A 232 -1.74 -24.08 -1.42
N ILE A 233 -0.52 -24.16 -0.89
CA ILE A 233 0.42 -23.02 -0.90
C ILE A 233 0.78 -22.63 -2.33
N LEU A 234 1.07 -23.59 -3.22
CA LEU A 234 1.38 -23.30 -4.62
C LEU A 234 0.20 -22.65 -5.35
N LEU A 235 -1.03 -23.12 -5.13
CA LEU A 235 -2.23 -22.54 -5.75
C LEU A 235 -2.50 -21.12 -5.25
N THR A 236 -2.33 -20.88 -3.95
CA THR A 236 -2.52 -19.55 -3.36
C THR A 236 -1.42 -18.57 -3.77
N LEU A 237 -0.18 -19.02 -3.94
CA LEU A 237 0.89 -18.19 -4.49
C LEU A 237 0.70 -17.90 -5.99
N ALA A 238 0.20 -18.85 -6.77
CA ALA A 238 -0.04 -18.67 -8.20
C ALA A 238 -1.26 -17.77 -8.51
N LEU A 239 -2.14 -17.59 -7.52
CA LEU A 239 -3.31 -16.71 -7.62
C LEU A 239 -2.94 -15.22 -7.54
N VAL A 240 -1.78 -14.91 -6.94
CA VAL A 240 -1.28 -13.55 -6.69
C VAL A 240 -0.27 -13.17 -7.75
#